data_AF-A0A3N7ECL3-F1
#
_entry.id   AF-A0A3N7ECL3-F1
#
_cell.length_a   1.000
_cell.length_b   1.000
_cell.length_c   1.000
_cell.angle_alpha   90.00
_cell.angle_beta   90.00
_cell.angle_gamma   90.00
#
_symmetry.space_group_name_H-M   'P 1'
#
loop_
_entity.id
_entity.type
_entity.pdbx_description
1 polymer ?
#
loop_
_entity_poly.entity_id
_entity_poly.type
_entity_poly.pdbx_seq_one_letter_code
_entity_poly.pdbx_strand_id
1 'polypeptide(L)'
;MAGDTGAPHQISLFRSQITTRRFNDQSLRILESLLVFKDVKSQIETRSDLKQFLRLESLSIFHEIKYKTVYQKLFILQFFVRAFALIGDTESCLALKYEALLFRDVKSSSDQSLHVSYLEWLNFAHHSLDQGFYSIATQASEKALACFQKKDVADAKTGDFFENARVIEDIKRLKDRAMRSAASGSVQAQAAEYLKRKVVEKSRTCSSFRTETKSAASTVFRNGIKKRHARELRKHQSLQQNIEF
;
A
#
# COMPACT_ATOMS: atom_id res chain seq x y z
N MET A 1 45.27 3.23 -3.29
CA MET A 1 44.35 4.33 -3.65
C MET A 1 44.12 4.28 -5.15
N ALA A 2 42.91 3.94 -5.59
CA ALA A 2 42.50 3.93 -6.99
C ALA A 2 41.08 4.51 -7.05
N GLY A 3 40.89 5.44 -7.99
CA GLY A 3 39.89 6.50 -7.99
C GLY A 3 38.42 6.08 -7.96
N ASP A 4 37.68 6.82 -7.14
CA ASP A 4 36.23 6.95 -7.10
C ASP A 4 35.70 7.91 -8.20
N THR A 5 36.45 8.08 -9.30
CA THR A 5 36.23 9.15 -10.29
C THR A 5 35.23 8.79 -11.40
N GLY A 6 34.71 7.56 -11.44
CA GLY A 6 33.83 7.09 -12.51
C GLY A 6 32.34 7.38 -12.30
N ALA A 7 31.85 7.37 -11.06
CA ALA A 7 30.42 7.45 -10.76
C ALA A 7 29.78 8.81 -11.16
N PRO A 8 30.38 9.98 -10.87
CA PRO A 8 29.78 11.27 -11.23
C PRO A 8 29.65 11.48 -12.75
N HIS A 9 30.62 10.96 -13.51
CA HIS A 9 30.61 11.01 -14.97
C HIS A 9 29.49 10.14 -15.56
N GLN A 10 29.34 8.91 -15.05
CA GLN A 10 28.28 7.99 -15.49
C GLN A 10 26.87 8.51 -15.15
N ILE A 11 26.68 9.16 -13.99
CA ILE A 11 25.41 9.79 -13.62
C ILE A 11 25.06 10.91 -14.61
N SER A 12 26.03 11.78 -14.89
CA SER A 12 25.85 12.88 -15.84
C SER A 12 25.56 12.37 -17.26
N LEU A 13 26.26 11.31 -17.67
CA LEU A 13 26.03 10.63 -18.94
C LEU A 13 24.60 10.06 -19.01
N PHE A 14 24.16 9.33 -17.99
CA PHE A 14 22.80 8.79 -17.94
C PHE A 14 21.75 9.90 -18.04
N ARG A 15 21.87 10.95 -17.23
CA ARG A 15 20.96 12.10 -17.27
C ARG A 15 20.89 12.72 -18.65
N SER A 16 22.05 12.95 -19.29
CA SER A 16 22.13 13.46 -20.66
C SER A 16 21.41 12.56 -21.67
N GLN A 17 21.54 11.23 -21.58
CA GLN A 17 20.84 10.30 -22.46
C GLN A 17 19.31 10.42 -22.31
N ILE A 18 18.79 10.54 -21.09
CA ILE A 18 17.34 10.68 -20.87
C ILE A 18 16.84 12.04 -21.38
N THR A 19 17.56 13.12 -21.07
CA THR A 19 17.21 14.48 -21.53
C THR A 19 17.25 14.59 -23.06
N THR A 20 18.17 13.87 -23.72
CA THR A 20 18.24 13.79 -25.19
C THR A 20 17.33 12.73 -25.81
N ARG A 21 16.39 12.16 -25.02
CA ARG A 21 15.37 11.19 -25.46
C ARG A 21 15.94 9.89 -26.02
N ARG A 22 17.12 9.49 -25.54
CA ARG A 22 17.78 8.23 -25.91
C ARG A 22 17.32 7.09 -24.99
N PHE A 23 16.18 6.52 -25.34
CA PHE A 23 15.58 5.38 -24.65
C PHE A 23 16.03 4.07 -25.30
N ASN A 24 17.14 3.49 -24.85
CA ASN A 24 17.66 2.24 -25.40
C ASN A 24 18.34 1.41 -24.30
N ASP A 25 18.72 0.17 -24.65
CA ASP A 25 19.37 -0.74 -23.70
C ASP A 25 20.73 -0.22 -23.21
N GLN A 26 21.42 0.62 -23.99
CA GLN A 26 22.68 1.23 -23.55
C GLN A 26 22.45 2.17 -22.37
N SER A 27 21.40 2.99 -22.41
CA SER A 27 21.01 3.85 -21.30
C SER A 27 20.64 3.03 -20.05
N LEU A 28 19.98 1.88 -20.20
CA LEU A 28 19.67 0.98 -19.08
C LEU A 28 20.93 0.34 -18.48
N ARG A 29 21.90 -0.08 -19.30
CA ARG A 29 23.18 -0.62 -18.81
C ARG A 29 23.98 0.41 -18.04
N ILE A 30 23.94 1.68 -18.46
CA ILE A 30 24.55 2.77 -17.69
C ILE A 30 23.89 2.85 -16.31
N LEU A 31 22.55 2.85 -16.25
CA LEU A 31 21.82 2.83 -14.98
C LEU A 31 22.18 1.60 -14.12
N GLU A 32 22.27 0.41 -14.69
CA GLU A 32 22.68 -0.81 -13.96
C GLU A 32 24.08 -0.67 -13.35
N SER A 33 25.05 -0.18 -14.13
CA SER A 33 26.42 0.03 -13.66
C SER A 33 26.51 1.07 -12.54
N LEU A 34 25.63 2.08 -12.58
CA LEU A 34 25.51 3.07 -11.53
C LEU A 34 24.99 2.50 -10.22
N LEU A 35 24.37 1.31 -10.20
CA LEU A 35 23.82 0.74 -8.97
C LEU A 35 24.79 -0.21 -8.24
N VAL A 36 25.97 -0.45 -8.83
CA VAL A 36 27.04 -1.28 -8.26
C VAL A 36 27.95 -0.41 -7.38
N PHE A 37 27.58 -0.24 -6.12
CA PHE A 37 28.36 0.54 -5.16
C PHE A 37 29.02 -0.32 -4.09
N LYS A 38 30.17 0.15 -3.59
CA LYS A 38 30.85 -0.43 -2.43
C LYS A 38 30.36 0.14 -1.09
N ASP A 39 29.91 1.39 -1.09
CA ASP A 39 29.41 2.08 0.09
C ASP A 39 27.87 2.20 0.04
N VAL A 40 27.22 1.81 1.15
CA VAL A 40 25.75 1.74 1.24
C VAL A 40 25.14 3.14 1.30
N LYS A 41 25.81 4.10 1.94
CA LYS A 41 25.27 5.46 2.10
C LYS A 41 25.19 6.19 0.76
N SER A 42 26.30 6.23 0.03
CA SER A 42 26.37 6.79 -1.33
C SER A 42 25.43 6.08 -2.31
N GLN A 43 25.21 4.76 -2.15
CA GLN A 43 24.22 4.02 -2.93
C GLN A 43 22.79 4.51 -2.69
N ILE A 44 22.40 4.68 -1.42
CA ILE A 44 21.05 5.14 -1.07
C ILE A 44 20.81 6.55 -1.59
N GLU A 45 21.78 7.45 -1.40
CA GLU A 45 21.72 8.84 -1.87
C GLU A 45 21.61 8.90 -3.40
N THR A 46 22.50 8.21 -4.12
CA THR A 46 22.47 8.18 -5.58
C THR A 46 21.17 7.59 -6.13
N ARG A 47 20.66 6.51 -5.51
CA ARG A 47 19.36 5.93 -5.88
C ARG A 47 18.23 6.93 -5.66
N SER A 48 18.22 7.65 -4.54
CA SER A 48 17.21 8.66 -4.25
C SER A 48 17.22 9.77 -5.30
N ASP A 49 18.39 10.29 -5.64
CA ASP A 49 18.55 11.38 -6.62
C ASP A 49 18.14 10.95 -8.02
N LEU A 50 18.57 9.77 -8.46
CA LEU A 50 18.19 9.23 -9.77
C LEU A 50 16.69 8.89 -9.82
N LYS A 51 16.10 8.43 -8.72
CA LYS A 51 14.66 8.16 -8.60
C LYS A 51 13.86 9.43 -8.78
N GLN A 52 14.23 10.50 -8.08
CA GLN A 52 13.60 11.82 -8.20
C GLN A 52 13.74 12.36 -9.63
N PHE A 53 14.94 12.29 -10.20
CA PHE A 53 15.20 12.70 -11.58
C PHE A 53 14.30 11.95 -12.58
N LEU A 54 14.25 10.62 -12.51
CA LEU A 54 13.44 9.81 -13.42
C LEU A 54 11.95 10.09 -13.27
N ARG A 55 11.45 10.28 -12.04
CA ARG A 55 10.05 10.66 -11.80
C ARG A 55 9.71 11.98 -12.50
N LEU A 56 10.52 13.02 -12.31
CA LEU A 56 10.29 14.33 -12.93
C LEU A 56 10.39 14.29 -14.46
N GLU A 57 11.47 13.68 -14.97
CA GLU A 57 11.75 13.66 -16.40
C GLU A 57 10.73 12.80 -17.16
N SER A 58 10.31 11.67 -16.58
CA SER A 58 9.28 10.81 -17.18
C SER A 58 7.95 11.54 -17.37
N LEU A 59 7.52 12.36 -16.40
CA LEU A 59 6.30 13.17 -16.53
C LEU A 59 6.40 14.16 -17.70
N SER A 60 7.52 14.88 -17.80
CA SER A 60 7.77 15.80 -18.93
C SER A 60 7.72 15.06 -20.27
N ILE A 61 8.39 13.91 -20.37
CA ILE A 61 8.41 13.10 -21.58
C ILE A 61 7.02 12.59 -21.94
N PHE A 62 6.22 12.14 -20.97
CA PHE A 62 4.86 11.64 -21.25
C PHE A 62 3.93 12.74 -21.80
N HIS A 63 4.15 14.00 -21.42
CA HIS A 63 3.48 15.12 -22.05
C HIS A 63 3.94 15.36 -23.50
N GLU A 64 5.24 15.27 -23.78
CA GLU A 64 5.80 15.48 -25.12
C GLU A 64 5.36 14.42 -26.13
N ILE A 65 5.26 13.17 -25.71
CA ILE A 65 4.98 12.05 -26.62
C ILE A 65 3.50 11.88 -26.96
N LYS A 66 2.63 12.81 -26.53
CA LYS A 66 1.17 12.75 -26.76
C LYS A 66 0.80 12.51 -28.22
N TYR A 67 1.57 13.05 -29.16
CA TYR A 67 1.32 12.92 -30.61
C TYR A 67 2.17 11.84 -31.30
N LYS A 68 3.00 11.09 -30.57
CA LYS A 68 3.73 9.94 -31.11
C LYS A 68 2.80 8.75 -31.40
N THR A 69 3.29 7.82 -32.22
CA THR A 69 2.57 6.59 -32.54
C THR A 69 2.36 5.72 -31.31
N VAL A 70 1.40 4.80 -31.37
CA VAL A 70 1.11 3.85 -30.26
C VAL A 70 2.37 3.04 -29.90
N TYR A 71 3.07 2.49 -30.89
CA TYR A 71 4.30 1.73 -30.70
C TYR A 71 5.42 2.56 -30.06
N GLN A 72 5.60 3.81 -30.49
CA GLN A 72 6.61 4.70 -29.89
C GLN A 72 6.29 5.01 -28.42
N LYS A 73 5.01 5.25 -28.10
CA LYS A 73 4.58 5.46 -26.71
C LYS A 73 4.85 4.23 -25.84
N LEU A 74 4.49 3.05 -26.34
CA LEU A 74 4.70 1.79 -25.63
C LEU A 74 6.19 1.48 -25.44
N PHE A 75 7.02 1.75 -26.44
CA PHE A 75 8.47 1.60 -26.36
C PHE A 75 9.07 2.49 -25.25
N ILE A 76 8.64 3.75 -25.17
CA ILE A 76 9.10 4.69 -24.14
C ILE A 76 8.59 4.28 -22.75
N LEU A 77 7.32 3.87 -22.64
CA LEU A 77 6.78 3.33 -21.39
C LEU A 77 7.57 2.10 -20.91
N GLN A 78 7.88 1.16 -21.81
CA GLN A 78 8.63 -0.04 -21.50
C GLN A 78 10.05 0.29 -21.00
N PHE A 79 10.71 1.28 -21.60
CA PHE A 79 11.98 1.78 -21.12
C PHE A 79 11.89 2.26 -19.66
N PHE A 80 10.91 3.12 -19.35
CA PHE A 80 10.76 3.66 -17.99
C PHE A 80 10.34 2.59 -16.98
N VAL A 81 9.51 1.62 -17.37
CA VAL A 81 9.19 0.46 -16.53
C VAL A 81 10.47 -0.27 -16.12
N ARG A 82 11.39 -0.51 -17.06
CA ARG A 82 12.67 -1.18 -16.76
C ARG A 82 13.57 -0.29 -15.90
N ALA A 83 13.66 1.00 -16.21
CA ALA A 83 14.46 1.94 -15.42
C ALA A 83 13.98 2.04 -13.96
N PHE A 84 12.66 2.14 -13.73
CA PHE A 84 12.10 2.18 -12.38
C PHE A 84 12.26 0.84 -11.64
N ALA A 85 12.16 -0.28 -12.35
CA ALA A 85 12.45 -1.59 -11.76
C ALA A 85 13.91 -1.68 -11.29
N LEU A 86 14.86 -1.25 -12.11
CA LEU A 86 16.29 -1.25 -11.78
C LEU A 86 16.61 -0.41 -10.55
N ILE A 87 16.04 0.79 -10.45
CA ILE A 87 16.32 1.69 -9.33
C ILE A 87 15.55 1.35 -8.04
N GLY A 88 14.66 0.36 -8.09
CA GLY A 88 13.82 -0.03 -6.95
C GLY A 88 12.68 0.96 -6.68
N ASP A 89 12.19 1.65 -7.70
CA ASP A 89 10.97 2.44 -7.63
C ASP A 89 9.74 1.59 -7.96
N THR A 90 9.33 0.75 -7.01
CA THR A 90 8.21 -0.18 -7.20
C THR A 90 6.91 0.55 -7.59
N GLU A 91 6.63 1.69 -6.97
CA GLU A 91 5.42 2.47 -7.21
C GLU A 91 5.36 2.98 -8.66
N SER A 92 6.39 3.71 -9.12
CA SER A 92 6.44 4.22 -10.49
C SER A 92 6.53 3.10 -11.53
N CYS A 93 7.24 2.00 -11.21
CA CYS A 93 7.29 0.81 -12.06
C CYS A 93 5.91 0.18 -12.26
N LEU A 94 5.17 -0.06 -11.18
CA LEU A 94 3.84 -0.67 -11.25
C LEU A 94 2.81 0.26 -11.91
N ALA A 95 2.87 1.56 -11.61
CA ALA A 95 2.01 2.56 -12.25
C ALA A 95 2.18 2.54 -13.76
N LEU A 96 3.42 2.60 -14.27
CA LEU A 96 3.65 2.57 -15.72
C LEU A 96 3.34 1.22 -16.36
N LYS A 97 3.56 0.10 -15.66
CA LYS A 97 3.11 -1.22 -16.15
C LYS A 97 1.60 -1.25 -16.31
N TYR A 98 0.85 -0.75 -15.33
CA TYR A 98 -0.61 -0.66 -15.40
C TYR A 98 -1.06 0.21 -16.57
N GLU A 99 -0.49 1.41 -16.73
CA GLU A 99 -0.82 2.32 -17.83
C GLU A 99 -0.50 1.71 -19.20
N ALA A 100 0.62 0.98 -19.33
CA ALA A 100 0.97 0.31 -20.58
C ALA A 100 -0.02 -0.80 -20.94
N LEU A 101 -0.45 -1.60 -19.95
CA LEU A 101 -1.48 -2.64 -20.14
C LEU A 101 -2.82 -2.00 -20.52
N LEU A 102 -3.24 -0.96 -19.81
CA LEU A 102 -4.49 -0.26 -20.10
C LEU A 102 -4.48 0.38 -21.49
N PHE A 103 -3.37 1.02 -21.86
CA PHE A 103 -3.22 1.65 -23.17
C PHE A 103 -3.29 0.64 -24.30
N ARG A 104 -2.64 -0.53 -24.14
CA ARG A 104 -2.74 -1.65 -25.09
C ARG A 104 -4.16 -2.21 -25.17
N ASP A 105 -4.82 -2.45 -24.04
CA ASP A 105 -6.20 -2.97 -23.95
C ASP A 105 -7.20 -2.03 -24.67
N VAL A 106 -7.02 -0.72 -24.57
CA VAL A 106 -7.83 0.26 -25.32
C VAL A 106 -7.54 0.19 -26.82
N LYS A 107 -6.26 0.11 -27.20
CA LYS A 107 -5.83 0.13 -28.61
C LYS A 107 -6.00 -1.20 -29.34
N SER A 108 -6.22 -2.29 -28.62
CA SER A 108 -6.43 -3.61 -29.23
C SER A 108 -7.67 -3.68 -30.13
N SER A 109 -8.65 -2.80 -29.89
CA SER A 109 -9.83 -2.64 -30.76
C SER A 109 -9.48 -2.24 -32.19
N SER A 110 -8.39 -1.47 -32.38
CA SER A 110 -7.90 -1.01 -33.68
C SER A 110 -6.74 -1.83 -34.23
N ASP A 111 -6.00 -2.52 -33.36
CA ASP A 111 -4.80 -3.28 -33.71
C ASP A 111 -4.68 -4.52 -32.81
N GLN A 112 -5.00 -5.69 -33.37
CA GLN A 112 -5.02 -6.95 -32.64
C GLN A 112 -3.63 -7.33 -32.07
N SER A 113 -2.54 -6.83 -32.63
CA SER A 113 -1.19 -7.10 -32.10
C SER A 113 -0.97 -6.50 -30.71
N LEU A 114 -1.79 -5.52 -30.33
CA LEU A 114 -1.78 -4.88 -29.02
C LEU A 114 -2.65 -5.61 -27.99
N HIS A 115 -3.27 -6.72 -28.36
CA HIS A 115 -4.10 -7.52 -27.45
C HIS A 115 -3.39 -7.80 -26.12
N VAL A 116 -4.10 -7.58 -25.01
CA VAL A 116 -3.63 -7.89 -23.66
C VAL A 116 -4.36 -9.12 -23.17
N SER A 117 -3.59 -10.20 -22.97
CA SER A 117 -4.15 -11.46 -22.49
C SER A 117 -4.60 -11.36 -21.04
N TYR A 118 -5.54 -12.23 -20.64
CA TYR A 118 -5.93 -12.36 -19.23
C TYR A 118 -4.73 -12.71 -18.33
N LEU A 119 -3.76 -13.48 -18.85
CA LEU A 119 -2.58 -13.91 -18.11
C LEU A 119 -1.64 -12.74 -17.81
N GLU A 120 -1.49 -11.79 -18.72
CA GLU A 120 -0.74 -10.56 -18.46
C GLU A 120 -1.36 -9.75 -17.32
N TRP A 121 -2.69 -9.59 -17.33
CA TRP A 121 -3.41 -8.92 -16.24
C TRP A 121 -3.33 -9.68 -14.92
N LEU A 122 -3.43 -11.01 -14.95
CA LEU A 122 -3.35 -11.87 -13.78
C LEU A 122 -1.94 -11.83 -13.14
N ASN A 123 -0.89 -11.94 -13.95
CA ASN A 123 0.49 -11.81 -13.49
C ASN A 123 0.76 -10.43 -12.88
N PHE A 124 0.22 -9.37 -13.50
CA PHE A 124 0.31 -8.02 -12.94
C PHE A 124 -0.44 -7.93 -11.59
N ALA A 125 -1.64 -8.49 -11.50
CA ALA A 125 -2.43 -8.50 -10.27
C ALA A 125 -1.71 -9.22 -9.11
N HIS A 126 -1.10 -10.38 -9.37
CA HIS A 126 -0.28 -11.09 -8.40
C HIS A 126 0.88 -10.22 -7.91
N HIS A 127 1.65 -9.65 -8.84
CA HIS A 127 2.77 -8.81 -8.48
C HIS A 127 2.35 -7.57 -7.69
N SER A 128 1.24 -6.92 -8.05
CA SER A 128 0.69 -5.79 -7.28
C SER A 128 0.24 -6.21 -5.88
N LEU A 129 -0.36 -7.39 -5.73
CA LEU A 129 -0.77 -7.93 -4.43
C LEU A 129 0.45 -8.17 -3.52
N ASP A 130 1.49 -8.82 -4.06
CA ASP A 130 2.72 -9.15 -3.34
C ASP A 130 3.46 -7.88 -2.89
N GLN A 131 3.37 -6.81 -3.68
CA GLN A 131 3.96 -5.50 -3.37
C GLN A 131 3.05 -4.61 -2.48
N GLY A 132 1.89 -5.10 -2.04
CA GLY A 132 0.98 -4.38 -1.14
C GLY A 132 0.02 -3.39 -1.80
N PHE A 133 0.00 -3.31 -3.14
CA PHE A 133 -0.87 -2.41 -3.90
C PHE A 133 -2.25 -3.06 -4.14
N TYR A 134 -2.99 -3.28 -3.04
CA TYR A 134 -4.22 -4.09 -3.03
C TYR A 134 -5.35 -3.57 -3.92
N SER A 135 -5.57 -2.26 -3.97
CA SER A 135 -6.60 -1.67 -4.84
C SER A 135 -6.29 -1.88 -6.32
N ILE A 136 -5.01 -1.74 -6.69
CA ILE A 136 -4.55 -1.96 -8.07
C ILE A 136 -4.61 -3.44 -8.43
N ALA A 137 -4.23 -4.34 -7.51
CA ALA A 137 -4.37 -5.77 -7.70
C ALA A 137 -5.83 -6.21 -7.92
N THR A 138 -6.77 -5.55 -7.24
CA THR A 138 -8.22 -5.77 -7.41
C THR A 138 -8.65 -5.38 -8.83
N GLN A 139 -8.32 -4.16 -9.28
CA GLN A 139 -8.65 -3.68 -10.63
C GLN A 139 -8.03 -4.56 -11.74
N ALA A 140 -6.77 -4.97 -11.55
CA ALA A 140 -6.09 -5.86 -12.48
C ALA A 140 -6.75 -7.25 -12.55
N SER A 141 -7.24 -7.77 -11.41
CA SER A 141 -7.99 -9.02 -11.37
C SER A 141 -9.33 -8.91 -12.12
N GLU A 142 -10.01 -7.77 -12.02
CA GLU A 142 -11.24 -7.50 -12.79
C GLU A 142 -10.97 -7.42 -14.28
N LYS A 143 -9.87 -6.77 -14.68
CA LYS A 143 -9.40 -6.75 -16.08
C LYS A 143 -9.07 -8.15 -16.60
N ALA A 144 -8.38 -8.97 -15.82
CA ALA A 144 -8.08 -10.36 -16.17
C ALA A 144 -9.38 -11.16 -16.42
N LEU A 145 -10.34 -11.06 -15.51
CA LEU A 145 -11.63 -11.76 -15.64
C LEU A 145 -12.39 -11.31 -16.90
N ALA A 146 -12.45 -10.00 -17.16
CA ALA A 146 -13.10 -9.46 -18.35
C ALA A 146 -12.42 -9.91 -19.65
N CYS A 147 -11.08 -9.94 -19.70
CA CYS A 147 -10.33 -10.47 -20.85
C CYS A 147 -10.62 -11.95 -21.08
N PHE A 148 -10.67 -12.75 -20.01
CA PHE A 148 -10.93 -14.18 -20.11
C PHE A 148 -12.34 -14.47 -20.65
N GLN A 149 -13.35 -13.80 -20.11
CA GLN A 149 -14.75 -13.97 -20.53
C GLN A 149 -15.00 -13.54 -21.98
N LYS A 150 -14.32 -12.49 -22.47
CA LYS A 150 -14.37 -12.09 -23.88
C LYS A 150 -13.87 -13.20 -24.82
N LYS A 151 -12.87 -13.98 -24.38
CA LYS A 151 -12.32 -15.09 -25.16
C LYS A 151 -13.29 -16.27 -25.21
N ASP A 152 -13.93 -16.63 -24.10
CA ASP A 152 -14.92 -17.71 -24.05
C ASP A 152 -16.12 -17.49 -24.99
N VAL A 153 -16.56 -16.24 -25.15
CA VAL A 153 -17.63 -15.89 -26.11
C VAL A 153 -17.17 -16.06 -27.57
N ALA A 154 -15.89 -15.81 -27.85
CA ALA A 154 -15.33 -15.94 -29.20
C ALA A 154 -14.99 -17.40 -29.57
N ASP A 155 -14.54 -18.21 -28.61
CA ASP A 155 -14.04 -19.58 -28.78
C ASP A 155 -15.04 -20.67 -28.34
N ALA A 156 -16.34 -20.37 -28.30
CA ALA A 156 -17.43 -21.19 -27.75
C ALA A 156 -17.61 -22.62 -28.35
N LYS A 157 -16.67 -23.11 -29.15
CA LYS A 157 -16.72 -24.43 -29.81
C LYS A 157 -15.62 -25.42 -29.41
N THR A 158 -14.63 -25.08 -28.57
CA THR A 158 -13.45 -25.97 -28.42
C THR A 158 -12.77 -26.03 -27.05
N GLY A 159 -13.23 -25.29 -26.02
CA GLY A 159 -12.53 -25.21 -24.72
C GLY A 159 -12.93 -26.28 -23.70
N ASP A 160 -11.96 -26.81 -22.95
CA ASP A 160 -12.19 -27.69 -21.79
C ASP A 160 -12.82 -26.88 -20.64
N PHE A 161 -14.13 -27.07 -20.43
CA PHE A 161 -14.95 -26.34 -19.47
C PHE A 161 -14.37 -26.35 -18.05
N PHE A 162 -13.70 -27.45 -17.66
CA PHE A 162 -13.11 -27.61 -16.33
C PHE A 162 -11.89 -26.71 -16.11
N GLU A 163 -11.03 -26.56 -17.11
CA GLU A 163 -9.87 -25.66 -17.02
C GLU A 163 -10.32 -24.20 -16.93
N ASN A 164 -11.33 -23.81 -17.72
CA ASN A 164 -11.87 -22.46 -17.69
C ASN A 164 -12.50 -22.11 -16.32
N ALA A 165 -13.21 -23.05 -15.72
CA ALA A 165 -13.78 -22.87 -14.38
C ALA A 165 -12.69 -22.64 -13.32
N ARG A 166 -11.58 -23.39 -13.38
CA ARG A 166 -10.44 -23.23 -12.46
C ARG A 166 -9.77 -21.87 -12.60
N VAL A 167 -9.54 -21.40 -13.84
CA VAL A 167 -8.95 -20.08 -14.09
C VAL A 167 -9.84 -18.96 -13.53
N ILE A 168 -11.16 -19.05 -13.74
CA ILE A 168 -12.10 -18.07 -13.20
C ILE A 168 -12.08 -18.06 -11.67
N GLU A 169 -12.05 -19.24 -11.04
CA GLU A 169 -11.95 -19.38 -9.58
C GLU A 169 -10.65 -18.76 -9.04
N ASP A 170 -9.53 -19.01 -9.71
CA ASP A 170 -8.23 -18.45 -9.33
C ASP A 170 -8.20 -16.93 -9.38
N ILE A 171 -8.73 -16.33 -10.45
CA ILE A 171 -8.83 -14.88 -10.61
C ILE A 171 -9.73 -14.29 -9.49
N LYS A 172 -10.88 -14.91 -9.21
CA LYS A 172 -11.80 -14.47 -8.14
C LYS A 172 -11.13 -14.55 -6.77
N ARG A 173 -10.46 -15.66 -6.47
CA ARG A 173 -9.74 -15.86 -5.21
C ARG A 173 -8.64 -14.82 -5.02
N LEU A 174 -7.92 -14.46 -6.09
CA LEU A 174 -6.93 -13.38 -6.04
C LEU A 174 -7.59 -12.04 -5.73
N LYS A 175 -8.67 -11.69 -6.43
CA LYS A 175 -9.45 -10.47 -6.19
C LYS A 175 -9.94 -10.39 -4.75
N ASP A 176 -10.51 -11.45 -4.21
CA ASP A 176 -11.06 -11.48 -2.85
C ASP A 176 -9.96 -11.37 -1.79
N ARG A 177 -8.76 -11.89 -2.06
CA ARG A 177 -7.58 -11.65 -1.20
C ARG A 177 -7.19 -10.17 -1.23
N ALA A 178 -7.06 -9.58 -2.42
CA ALA A 178 -6.71 -8.17 -2.57
C ALA A 178 -7.73 -7.25 -1.88
N MET A 179 -9.03 -7.49 -2.08
CA MET A 179 -10.10 -6.71 -1.45
C MET A 179 -10.06 -6.81 0.08
N ARG A 180 -9.86 -8.01 0.64
CA ARG A 180 -9.73 -8.19 2.10
C ARG A 180 -8.52 -7.46 2.65
N SER A 181 -7.38 -7.53 1.99
CA SER A 181 -6.17 -6.80 2.39
C SER A 181 -6.37 -5.28 2.33
N ALA A 182 -7.01 -4.77 1.28
CA ALA A 182 -7.36 -3.36 1.16
C ALA A 182 -8.31 -2.91 2.30
N ALA A 183 -9.34 -3.70 2.60
CA ALA A 183 -10.30 -3.41 3.66
C ALA A 183 -9.64 -3.42 5.05
N SER A 184 -8.76 -4.39 5.32
CA SER A 184 -8.01 -4.48 6.58
C SER A 184 -7.04 -3.30 6.77
N GLY A 185 -6.48 -2.76 5.68
CA GLY A 185 -5.62 -1.59 5.70
C GLY A 185 -6.36 -0.26 5.81
N SER A 186 -7.71 -0.26 5.82
CA SER A 186 -8.49 0.99 5.89
C SER A 186 -8.35 1.67 7.25
N VAL A 187 -8.41 3.01 7.25
CA VAL A 187 -8.36 3.83 8.48
C VAL A 187 -9.44 3.39 9.47
N GLN A 188 -10.63 3.03 8.98
CA GLN A 188 -11.73 2.55 9.82
C GLN A 188 -11.40 1.20 10.48
N ALA A 189 -10.87 0.24 9.73
CA ALA A 189 -10.44 -1.05 10.26
C ALA A 189 -9.30 -0.90 11.28
N GLN A 190 -8.31 -0.06 10.96
CA GLN A 190 -7.18 0.24 11.85
C GLN A 190 -7.64 0.96 13.12
N ALA A 191 -8.56 1.93 13.03
CA ALA A 191 -9.13 2.60 14.18
C ALA A 191 -9.93 1.63 15.08
N ALA A 192 -10.71 0.73 14.48
CA ALA A 192 -11.43 -0.30 15.21
C ALA A 192 -10.48 -1.28 15.93
N GLU A 193 -9.41 -1.72 15.27
CA GLU A 193 -8.38 -2.54 15.92
C GLU A 193 -7.68 -1.78 17.06
N TYR A 194 -7.30 -0.53 16.84
CA TYR A 194 -6.66 0.30 17.85
C TYR A 194 -7.56 0.47 19.08
N LEU A 195 -8.85 0.74 18.88
CA LEU A 195 -9.84 0.82 19.97
C LEU A 195 -9.97 -0.52 20.71
N LYS A 196 -10.04 -1.65 19.98
CA LYS A 196 -10.05 -2.99 20.60
C LYS A 196 -8.81 -3.23 21.46
N ARG A 197 -7.62 -2.91 20.95
CA ARG A 197 -6.35 -3.03 21.71
C ARG A 197 -6.37 -2.15 22.95
N LYS A 198 -6.81 -0.89 22.84
CA LYS A 198 -6.91 0.04 23.96
C LYS A 198 -7.89 -0.43 25.04
N VAL A 199 -8.99 -1.08 24.65
CA VAL A 199 -9.95 -1.68 25.60
C VAL A 199 -9.31 -2.86 26.34
N VAL A 200 -8.59 -3.74 25.63
CA VAL A 200 -7.88 -4.89 26.23
C VAL A 200 -6.72 -4.45 27.13
N GLU A 201 -6.00 -3.40 26.75
CA GLU A 201 -4.94 -2.82 27.56
C GLU A 201 -5.50 -2.18 28.84
N LYS A 202 -6.59 -1.38 28.71
CA LYS A 202 -7.27 -0.78 29.87
C LYS A 202 -7.84 -1.83 30.81
N SER A 203 -8.37 -2.94 30.30
CA SER A 203 -8.86 -4.04 31.14
C SER A 203 -7.73 -4.79 31.86
N ARG A 204 -6.57 -4.96 31.21
CA ARG A 204 -5.34 -5.47 31.85
C ARG A 204 -4.84 -4.56 32.96
N THR A 205 -4.73 -3.25 32.71
CA THR A 205 -4.33 -2.27 33.75
C THR A 205 -5.32 -2.24 34.91
N CYS A 206 -6.64 -2.33 34.64
CA CYS A 206 -7.65 -2.36 35.70
C CYS A 206 -7.63 -3.68 36.50
N SER A 207 -7.16 -4.78 35.90
CA SER A 207 -6.99 -6.06 36.59
C SER A 207 -5.77 -6.11 37.53
N SER A 208 -4.69 -5.37 37.23
CA SER A 208 -3.51 -5.28 38.12
C SER A 208 -3.71 -4.35 39.32
N PHE A 209 -4.68 -3.43 39.26
CA PHE A 209 -5.12 -2.63 40.42
C PHE A 209 -6.19 -3.33 41.28
N ARG A 210 -6.70 -4.50 40.87
CA ARG A 210 -7.65 -5.29 41.66
C ARG A 210 -6.99 -6.19 42.70
N THR A 211 -6.05 -5.62 43.45
CA THR A 211 -5.81 -5.96 44.85
C THR A 211 -5.84 -4.67 45.67
N GLU A 212 -6.85 -3.83 45.47
CA GLU A 212 -7.21 -2.85 46.49
C GLU A 212 -7.75 -3.63 47.70
N THR A 213 -6.86 -3.92 48.65
CA THR A 213 -7.21 -3.92 50.07
C THR A 213 -8.17 -2.76 50.28
N LYS A 214 -9.46 -3.06 50.52
CA LYS A 214 -10.49 -2.07 50.86
C LYS A 214 -9.89 -1.12 51.88
N SER A 215 -9.55 0.09 51.43
CA SER A 215 -8.75 1.04 52.22
C SER A 215 -9.48 1.31 53.53
N ALA A 216 -8.92 0.80 54.63
CA ALA A 216 -9.48 0.93 55.98
C ALA A 216 -9.80 2.38 56.33
N ALA A 217 -9.06 3.34 55.75
CA ALA A 217 -9.28 4.77 55.92
C ALA A 217 -10.65 5.24 55.38
N SER A 218 -11.13 4.71 54.26
CA SER A 218 -12.43 5.10 53.67
C SER A 218 -13.61 4.62 54.55
N THR A 219 -13.49 3.42 55.12
CA THR A 219 -14.46 2.90 56.10
C THR A 219 -14.42 3.68 57.41
N VAL A 220 -13.24 4.04 57.91
CA VAL A 220 -13.10 4.84 59.15
C VAL A 220 -13.69 6.24 58.96
N PHE A 221 -13.44 6.89 57.83
CA PHE A 221 -13.99 8.21 57.53
C PHE A 221 -15.53 8.19 57.46
N ARG A 222 -16.10 7.24 56.71
CA ARG A 222 -17.56 7.07 56.62
C ARG A 222 -18.20 6.75 57.98
N ASN A 223 -17.56 5.92 58.79
CA ASN A 223 -18.01 5.61 60.15
C ASN A 223 -17.90 6.82 61.09
N GLY A 224 -16.88 7.67 60.90
CA GLY A 224 -16.71 8.93 61.61
C GLY A 224 -17.87 9.90 61.34
N ILE A 225 -18.25 10.07 60.07
CA ILE A 225 -19.41 10.91 59.68
C ILE A 225 -20.69 10.38 60.31
N LYS A 226 -20.96 9.07 60.21
CA LYS A 226 -22.15 8.45 60.84
C LYS A 226 -22.20 8.67 62.35
N LYS A 227 -21.05 8.48 63.04
CA LYS A 227 -20.96 8.74 64.49
C LYS A 227 -21.20 10.21 64.84
N ARG A 228 -20.76 11.15 63.99
CA ARG A 228 -21.02 12.58 64.20
C ARG A 228 -22.50 12.90 64.07
N HIS A 229 -23.15 12.46 62.99
CA HIS A 229 -24.58 12.68 62.78
C HIS A 229 -25.43 12.07 63.91
N ALA A 230 -25.08 10.87 64.39
CA ALA A 230 -25.77 10.24 65.51
C ALA A 230 -25.63 11.01 66.84
N ARG A 231 -24.53 11.75 67.03
CA ARG A 231 -24.35 12.63 68.20
C ARG A 231 -25.16 13.91 68.07
N GLU A 232 -25.16 14.53 66.89
CA GLU A 232 -25.97 15.72 66.62
C GLU A 232 -27.47 15.42 66.77
N LEU A 233 -27.94 14.28 66.23
CA LEU A 233 -29.33 13.86 66.38
C LEU A 233 -29.73 13.68 67.85
N ARG A 234 -28.88 13.03 68.65
CA ARG A 234 -29.12 12.89 70.11
C ARG A 234 -29.15 14.23 70.84
N LYS A 235 -28.28 15.18 70.47
CA LYS A 235 -28.30 16.53 71.04
C LYS A 235 -29.62 17.25 70.73
N HIS A 236 -30.08 17.18 69.48
CA HIS A 236 -31.37 17.77 69.10
C HIS A 236 -32.55 17.12 69.86
N GLN A 237 -32.53 15.80 70.03
CA GLN A 237 -33.56 15.09 70.78
C GLN A 237 -33.54 15.44 72.28
N SER A 238 -32.36 15.59 72.90
CA SER A 238 -32.24 16.05 74.29
C SER A 238 -32.64 17.52 74.48
N LEU A 239 -32.46 18.36 73.46
CA LEU A 239 -32.93 19.75 73.47
C LEU A 239 -34.45 19.83 73.33
N GLN A 240 -35.07 18.93 72.56
CA GLN A 240 -36.54 18.82 72.48
C GLN A 240 -37.16 18.28 73.79
N GLN A 241 -36.48 17.38 74.50
CA GLN A 241 -36.96 16.83 75.79
C GLN A 241 -36.73 17.77 76.98
N ASN A 242 -35.87 18.79 76.85
CA ASN A 242 -35.67 19.84 77.87
C ASN A 242 -36.53 21.10 77.63
N ILE A 243 -37.47 21.04 76.68
CA ILE A 243 -38.47 22.11 76.41
C ILE A 243 -39.89 21.67 76.84
N GLU A 244 -40.04 20.46 77.42
CA GLU A 244 -41.26 20.03 78.11
C GLU A 244 -41.05 20.00 79.64
N PHE A 245 -41.06 21.20 80.24
CA PHE A 245 -41.56 21.50 81.60
C PHE A 245 -41.97 22.97 81.67
#